data_AF-A0A3E1E9E2-F1
#
_entry.id   AF-A0A3E1E9E2-F1
#
_cell.length_a   1.000
_cell.length_b   1.000
_cell.length_c   1.000
_cell.angle_alpha   90.00
_cell.angle_beta   90.00
_cell.angle_gamma   90.00
#
_symmetry.space_group_name_H-M   'P 1'
#
loop_
_entity.id
_entity.type
_entity.pdbx_description
1 polymer ?
#
loop_
_entity_poly.entity_id
_entity_poly.type
_entity_poly.pdbx_seq_one_letter_code
_entity_poly.pdbx_strand_id
1 'polypeptide(L)'
;TGFRGGSWNAYSNNFTIRNSDAHAWCEVFDATAGVWLRTDPTPGAATGPAEQAKGEATLARRLDRSWLARWDSLRVFWYRRIVNFDQRSQVETLKAVKAATENSGKQLRATLSEAVERLKTWLASPWTMRRVVNLLCGLATVALAAWVWREFGRGWWRQWRRAGAGGRLDPVRAQAGRWLRELADFEADMPDMRSVREELERLRFGARATWPDPEPVFRRARQVRRAARRRGQVGQGSV
;
A
#
# COMPACT_ATOMS: atom_id res chain seq x y z
N THR A 1 8.22 -1.00 -30.79
CA THR A 1 7.56 -0.95 -29.46
C THR A 1 8.33 -1.84 -28.50
N GLY A 2 8.32 -1.57 -27.19
CA GLY A 2 9.11 -2.33 -26.22
C GLY A 2 8.81 -1.90 -24.78
N PHE A 3 9.83 -1.92 -23.92
CA PHE A 3 9.72 -1.45 -22.53
C PHE A 3 10.77 -0.36 -22.27
N ARG A 4 10.42 0.66 -21.49
CA ARG A 4 11.34 1.74 -21.11
C ARG A 4 11.38 1.87 -19.59
N GLY A 5 12.55 1.63 -19.00
CA GLY A 5 12.78 1.70 -17.55
C GLY A 5 12.95 0.34 -16.91
N GLY A 6 12.27 0.11 -15.78
CA GLY A 6 12.40 -1.05 -14.91
C GLY A 6 12.79 -0.67 -13.49
N SER A 7 12.43 -1.49 -12.51
CA SER A 7 12.81 -1.29 -11.10
C SER A 7 13.95 -2.21 -10.72
N TRP A 8 15.00 -1.66 -10.12
CA TRP A 8 16.09 -2.45 -9.56
C TRP A 8 15.69 -3.11 -8.23
N ASN A 9 15.89 -4.43 -8.13
CA ASN A 9 15.75 -5.15 -6.86
C ASN A 9 17.12 -5.42 -6.25
N ALA A 10 17.47 -4.63 -5.23
CA ALA A 10 18.75 -4.74 -4.53
C ALA A 10 18.92 -6.05 -3.75
N TYR A 11 17.85 -6.78 -3.44
CA TYR A 11 17.92 -8.04 -2.69
C TYR A 11 18.27 -9.23 -3.58
N SER A 12 17.77 -9.25 -4.83
CA SER A 12 18.03 -10.31 -5.81
C SER A 12 19.01 -9.90 -6.92
N ASN A 13 19.58 -8.69 -6.82
CA ASN A 13 20.56 -8.13 -7.75
C ASN A 13 20.09 -8.24 -9.22
N ASN A 14 18.81 -7.95 -9.48
CA ASN A 14 18.21 -8.07 -10.80
C ASN A 14 17.27 -6.89 -11.12
N PHE A 15 17.08 -6.65 -12.42
CA PHE A 15 16.10 -5.68 -12.92
C PHE A 15 14.75 -6.36 -13.16
N THR A 16 13.68 -5.77 -12.64
CA THR A 16 12.31 -6.20 -12.91
C THR A 16 11.67 -5.24 -13.91
N ILE A 17 11.23 -5.77 -15.04
CA ILE A 17 10.47 -5.06 -16.06
C ILE A 17 9.00 -5.48 -15.93
N ARG A 18 8.07 -4.52 -15.84
CA ARG A 18 6.63 -4.81 -15.70
C ARG A 18 5.86 -4.37 -16.95
N ASN A 19 4.65 -4.92 -17.14
CA ASN A 19 3.76 -4.48 -18.23
C ASN A 19 3.40 -3.00 -18.16
N SER A 20 3.41 -2.40 -16.97
CA SER A 20 3.23 -0.96 -16.78
C SER A 20 4.35 -0.11 -17.39
N ASP A 21 5.50 -0.71 -17.70
CA ASP A 21 6.67 -0.04 -18.29
C ASP A 21 6.69 -0.18 -19.83
N ALA A 22 5.59 -0.69 -20.42
CA ALA A 22 5.44 -0.81 -21.86
C ALA A 22 5.47 0.57 -22.51
N HIS A 23 6.31 0.72 -23.54
CA HIS A 23 6.63 2.00 -24.14
C HIS A 23 6.83 1.89 -25.65
N ALA A 24 6.47 2.94 -26.38
CA ALA A 24 6.69 3.05 -27.82
C ALA A 24 7.59 4.24 -28.11
N TRP A 25 8.56 4.06 -28.99
CA TRP A 25 9.42 5.14 -29.51
C TRP A 25 9.41 5.13 -31.03
N CYS A 26 9.83 6.25 -31.62
CA CYS A 26 9.95 6.41 -33.06
C CYS A 26 11.43 6.53 -33.44
N GLU A 27 11.77 6.11 -34.65
CA GLU A 27 13.10 6.26 -35.23
C GLU A 27 12.94 6.99 -36.55
N VAL A 28 13.76 8.02 -36.75
CA VAL A 28 13.76 8.86 -37.96
C VAL A 28 15.10 8.64 -38.65
N PHE A 29 15.07 8.23 -39.91
CA PHE A 29 16.29 8.09 -40.70
C PHE A 29 16.73 9.45 -41.22
N ASP A 30 17.93 9.88 -40.84
CA ASP A 30 18.56 11.07 -41.41
C ASP A 30 19.38 10.65 -42.64
N ALA A 31 18.86 10.97 -43.83
CA ALA A 31 19.48 10.66 -45.10
C ALA A 31 20.81 11.42 -45.33
N THR A 32 21.01 12.55 -44.65
CA THR A 32 22.22 13.37 -44.77
C THR A 32 23.37 12.79 -43.96
N ALA A 33 23.07 12.30 -42.76
CA ALA A 33 24.03 11.67 -41.87
C ALA A 33 24.16 10.15 -42.11
N GLY A 34 23.20 9.54 -42.79
CA GLY A 34 23.12 8.08 -42.99
C GLY A 34 22.83 7.30 -41.71
N VAL A 35 22.24 7.93 -40.69
CA VAL A 35 22.07 7.37 -39.34
C VAL A 35 20.59 7.38 -38.94
N TRP A 36 20.17 6.35 -38.20
CA TRP A 36 18.87 6.30 -37.55
C TRP A 36 18.91 7.08 -36.23
N LEU A 37 18.07 8.11 -36.11
CA LEU A 37 17.92 8.93 -34.92
C LEU A 37 16.69 8.48 -34.13
N ARG A 38 16.88 8.18 -32.84
CA ARG A 38 15.79 7.79 -31.95
C ARG A 38 15.10 9.02 -31.37
N THR A 39 13.79 9.12 -31.54
CA THR A 39 12.97 10.23 -31.04
C THR A 39 11.80 9.69 -30.20
N ASP A 40 11.45 10.39 -29.12
CA ASP A 40 10.33 10.03 -28.25
C ASP A 40 9.41 11.24 -28.04
N PRO A 41 8.22 11.28 -28.67
CA PRO A 41 7.32 12.41 -28.57
C PRO A 41 6.51 12.46 -27.25
N THR A 42 6.75 11.54 -26.31
CA THR A 42 6.03 11.51 -25.03
C THR A 42 6.38 12.75 -24.18
N PRO A 43 5.41 13.61 -23.80
CA PRO A 43 5.68 14.81 -23.00
C PRO A 43 6.39 14.45 -21.68
N GLY A 44 7.59 15.00 -21.46
CA GLY A 44 8.46 14.68 -20.31
C GLY A 44 9.62 13.73 -20.62
N ALA A 45 9.73 13.22 -21.85
CA ALA A 45 10.88 12.44 -22.33
C ALA A 45 12.07 13.31 -22.78
N ALA A 46 12.37 14.41 -22.08
CA ALA A 46 13.51 15.26 -22.42
C ALA A 46 14.83 14.49 -22.20
N THR A 47 15.58 14.27 -23.28
CA THR A 47 16.88 13.59 -23.33
C THR A 47 18.02 14.51 -22.91
N GLY A 48 17.93 15.08 -21.69
CA GLY A 48 18.98 15.91 -21.10
C GLY A 48 19.68 15.24 -19.91
N PRO A 49 21.00 15.39 -19.74
CA PRO A 49 21.75 14.81 -18.61
C PRO A 49 21.19 15.21 -17.22
N ALA A 50 20.62 16.41 -17.13
CA ALA A 50 20.05 16.96 -15.90
C ALA A 50 18.71 16.29 -15.48
N GLU A 51 17.98 15.67 -16.41
CA GLU A 51 16.73 14.93 -16.13
C GLU A 51 17.00 13.43 -15.86
N GLN A 52 18.10 12.85 -16.38
CA GLN A 52 18.56 11.50 -16.01
C GLN A 52 18.86 11.37 -14.51
N ALA A 53 19.49 12.38 -13.90
CA ALA A 53 19.71 12.42 -12.45
C ALA A 53 18.40 12.47 -11.65
N LYS A 54 17.35 13.11 -12.17
CA LYS A 54 16.01 13.09 -11.57
C LYS A 54 15.32 11.74 -11.78
N GLY A 55 15.52 11.10 -12.93
CA GLY A 55 15.06 9.73 -13.21
C GLY A 55 15.66 8.70 -12.24
N GLU A 56 16.96 8.77 -12.00
CA GLU A 56 17.67 7.93 -11.02
C GLU A 56 17.22 8.20 -9.58
N ALA A 57 17.05 9.48 -9.20
CA ALA A 57 16.50 9.84 -7.89
C ALA A 57 15.03 9.41 -7.72
N THR A 58 14.26 9.33 -8.81
CA THR A 58 12.89 8.83 -8.83
C THR A 58 12.83 7.30 -8.81
N LEU A 59 13.78 6.62 -9.46
CA LEU A 59 14.00 5.17 -9.35
C LEU A 59 14.41 4.76 -7.93
N ALA A 60 15.30 5.52 -7.29
CA ALA A 60 15.69 5.32 -5.89
C ALA A 60 14.51 5.56 -4.92
N ARG A 61 13.59 6.48 -5.25
CA ARG A 61 12.32 6.67 -4.50
C ARG A 61 11.28 5.59 -4.79
N ARG A 62 11.40 4.86 -5.90
CA ARG A 62 10.62 3.64 -6.24
C ARG A 62 11.32 2.36 -5.78
N LEU A 63 12.12 2.42 -4.71
CA LEU A 63 12.42 1.24 -3.92
C LEU A 63 11.10 0.73 -3.33
N ASP A 64 10.50 -0.22 -4.04
CA ASP A 64 9.28 -0.93 -3.64
C ASP A 64 9.62 -1.80 -2.41
N ARG A 65 9.73 -1.15 -1.24
CA ARG A 65 9.89 -1.79 0.07
C ARG A 65 8.59 -2.47 0.52
N SER A 66 7.65 -2.69 -0.39
CA SER A 66 6.40 -3.35 -0.07
C SER A 66 6.63 -4.84 0.16
N TRP A 67 5.80 -5.40 1.02
CA TRP A 67 5.72 -6.83 1.32
C TRP A 67 5.61 -7.70 0.05
N LEU A 68 5.07 -7.13 -1.04
CA LEU A 68 4.94 -7.78 -2.34
C LEU A 68 6.30 -8.08 -2.99
N ALA A 69 7.30 -7.21 -2.86
CA ALA A 69 8.65 -7.46 -3.37
C ALA A 69 9.35 -8.62 -2.65
N ARG A 70 9.07 -8.79 -1.34
CA ARG A 70 9.54 -9.94 -0.55
C ARG A 70 8.88 -11.24 -1.01
N TRP A 71 7.57 -11.23 -1.24
CA TRP A 71 6.86 -12.41 -1.76
C TRP A 71 7.25 -12.78 -3.19
N ASP A 72 7.56 -11.80 -4.03
CA ASP A 72 8.02 -12.03 -5.39
C ASP A 72 9.38 -12.76 -5.40
N SER A 73 10.31 -12.34 -4.53
CA SER A 73 11.59 -13.03 -4.36
C SER A 73 11.43 -14.46 -3.83
N LEU A 74 10.46 -14.70 -2.94
CA LEU A 74 10.15 -16.02 -2.41
C LEU A 74 9.53 -16.92 -3.50
N ARG A 75 8.70 -16.35 -4.37
CA ARG A 75 8.07 -17.07 -5.49
C ARG A 75 9.11 -17.54 -6.51
N VAL A 76 10.07 -16.69 -6.86
CA VAL A 76 11.16 -17.05 -7.79
C VAL A 76 12.08 -18.10 -7.17
N PHE A 77 12.41 -17.97 -5.88
CA PHE A 77 13.18 -18.98 -5.15
C PHE A 77 12.46 -20.34 -5.13
N TRP A 78 11.15 -20.34 -4.82
CA TRP A 78 10.33 -21.54 -4.78
C TRP A 78 10.25 -22.22 -6.15
N TYR A 79 9.98 -21.47 -7.22
CA TYR A 79 9.94 -22.02 -8.58
C TYR A 79 11.29 -22.65 -9.00
N ARG A 80 12.42 -21.97 -8.74
CA ARG A 80 13.73 -22.50 -9.14
C ARG A 80 14.18 -23.70 -8.30
N ARG A 81 13.88 -23.72 -7.00
CA ARG A 81 14.39 -24.74 -6.07
C ARG A 81 13.48 -25.95 -5.94
N ILE A 82 12.17 -25.77 -6.11
CA ILE A 82 11.17 -26.80 -5.81
C ILE A 82 10.51 -27.32 -7.10
N VAL A 83 10.34 -26.50 -8.15
CA VAL A 83 9.71 -26.94 -9.41
C VAL A 83 10.73 -27.52 -10.40
N ASN A 84 11.96 -26.98 -10.45
CA ASN A 84 13.04 -27.59 -11.23
C ASN A 84 13.70 -28.71 -10.41
N PHE A 85 13.09 -29.89 -10.46
CA PHE A 85 13.51 -31.13 -9.81
C PHE A 85 14.90 -31.58 -10.29
N ASP A 86 15.97 -31.25 -9.55
CA ASP A 86 17.27 -31.92 -9.69
C ASP A 86 17.41 -33.01 -8.64
N GLN A 87 17.47 -34.27 -9.07
CA GLN A 87 17.45 -35.47 -8.21
C GLN A 87 18.62 -35.52 -7.20
N ARG A 88 19.72 -34.80 -7.48
CA ARG A 88 20.87 -34.72 -6.57
C ARG A 88 20.60 -33.81 -5.36
N SER A 89 19.85 -32.72 -5.54
CA SER A 89 19.44 -31.85 -4.43
C SER A 89 18.47 -32.54 -3.45
N GLN A 90 17.70 -33.53 -3.90
CA GLN A 90 16.75 -34.26 -3.03
C GLN A 90 17.46 -35.09 -1.97
N VAL A 91 18.58 -35.74 -2.28
CA VAL A 91 19.30 -36.57 -1.31
C VAL A 91 20.00 -35.71 -0.24
N GLU A 92 20.59 -34.58 -0.64
CA GLU A 92 21.22 -33.65 0.30
C GLU A 92 20.20 -32.93 1.18
N THR A 93 19.07 -32.48 0.61
CA THR A 93 17.98 -31.88 1.39
C THR A 93 17.33 -32.90 2.33
N LEU A 94 17.13 -34.15 1.92
CA LEU A 94 16.62 -35.19 2.81
C LEU A 94 17.59 -35.50 3.97
N LYS A 95 18.91 -35.54 3.70
CA LYS A 95 19.92 -35.69 4.75
C LYS A 95 19.95 -34.49 5.69
N ALA A 96 19.85 -33.26 5.16
CA ALA A 96 19.79 -32.03 5.94
C ALA A 96 18.50 -31.94 6.77
N VAL A 97 17.35 -32.34 6.23
CA VAL A 97 16.06 -32.39 6.94
C VAL A 97 16.08 -33.47 8.01
N LYS A 98 16.66 -34.65 7.73
CA LYS A 98 16.82 -35.71 8.74
C LYS A 98 17.73 -35.26 9.87
N ALA A 99 18.89 -34.69 9.56
CA ALA A 99 19.82 -34.14 10.56
C ALA A 99 19.18 -32.99 11.36
N ALA A 100 18.45 -32.09 10.69
CA ALA A 100 17.73 -31.00 11.35
C ALA A 100 16.60 -31.53 12.24
N THR A 101 15.90 -32.59 11.84
CA THR A 101 14.81 -33.21 12.62
C THR A 101 15.35 -33.96 13.83
N GLU A 102 16.42 -34.72 13.67
CA GLU A 102 17.08 -35.41 14.79
C GLU A 102 17.68 -34.42 15.80
N ASN A 103 18.32 -33.35 15.32
CA ASN A 103 18.92 -32.34 16.19
C ASN A 103 17.86 -31.46 16.87
N SER A 104 16.82 -31.05 16.12
CA SER A 104 15.69 -30.28 16.67
C SER A 104 14.89 -31.11 17.65
N GLY A 105 14.66 -32.40 17.38
CA GLY A 105 13.94 -33.30 18.28
C GLY A 105 14.68 -33.52 19.60
N LYS A 106 16.01 -33.63 19.57
CA LYS A 106 16.84 -33.75 20.78
C LYS A 106 16.86 -32.44 21.58
N GLN A 107 17.03 -31.29 20.93
CA GLN A 107 17.03 -29.98 21.59
C GLN A 107 15.65 -29.61 22.14
N LEU A 108 14.56 -29.92 21.42
CA LEU A 108 13.19 -29.70 21.89
C LEU A 108 12.88 -30.58 23.11
N ARG A 109 13.29 -31.86 23.10
CA ARG A 109 13.12 -32.72 24.28
C ARG A 109 13.92 -32.22 25.47
N ALA A 110 15.17 -31.79 25.28
CA ALA A 110 16.01 -31.27 26.36
C ALA A 110 15.43 -29.98 26.95
N THR A 111 15.06 -29.01 26.10
CA THR A 111 14.42 -27.76 26.55
C THR A 111 13.07 -27.99 27.21
N LEU A 112 12.28 -28.96 26.73
CA LEU A 112 11.00 -29.33 27.34
C LEU A 112 11.20 -29.99 28.71
N SER A 113 12.14 -30.92 28.84
CA SER A 113 12.44 -31.55 30.14
C SER A 113 12.97 -30.52 31.14
N GLU A 114 13.84 -29.60 30.71
CA GLU A 114 14.29 -28.51 31.58
C GLU A 114 13.16 -27.56 31.96
N ALA A 115 12.27 -27.21 31.04
CA ALA A 115 11.11 -26.37 31.33
C ALA A 115 10.14 -27.04 32.31
N VAL A 116 9.91 -28.35 32.16
CA VAL A 116 9.07 -29.16 33.06
C VAL A 116 9.68 -29.24 34.45
N GLU A 117 10.99 -29.47 34.57
CA GLU A 117 11.66 -29.49 35.87
C GLU A 117 11.67 -28.10 36.52
N ARG A 118 11.87 -27.02 35.76
CA ARG A 118 11.74 -25.64 36.25
C ARG A 118 10.32 -25.32 36.71
N LEU A 119 9.31 -25.81 36.00
CA LEU A 119 7.92 -25.63 36.40
C LEU A 119 7.61 -26.42 37.68
N LYS A 120 8.07 -27.68 37.77
CA LYS A 120 7.87 -28.54 38.93
C LYS A 120 8.54 -27.99 40.18
N THR A 121 9.78 -27.51 40.05
CA THR A 121 10.52 -26.86 41.15
C THR A 121 9.91 -25.52 41.55
N TRP A 122 9.38 -24.74 40.60
CA TRP A 122 8.61 -23.54 40.90
C TRP A 122 7.30 -23.87 41.64
N LEU A 123 6.57 -24.90 41.21
CA LEU A 123 5.33 -25.36 41.85
C LEU A 123 5.57 -25.93 43.25
N ALA A 124 6.65 -26.68 43.43
CA ALA A 124 7.05 -27.29 44.71
C ALA A 124 7.73 -26.30 45.67
N SER A 125 8.04 -25.08 45.20
CA SER A 125 8.61 -24.04 46.04
C SER A 125 7.59 -23.59 47.10
N PRO A 126 7.99 -23.31 48.35
CA PRO A 126 7.06 -22.93 49.40
C PRO A 126 6.31 -21.66 48.99
N TRP A 127 5.00 -21.78 48.86
CA TRP A 127 4.09 -20.69 48.49
C TRP A 127 3.97 -19.71 49.65
N THR A 128 4.99 -18.86 49.80
CA THR A 128 4.98 -17.77 50.78
C THR A 128 3.83 -16.82 50.42
N MET A 129 3.07 -16.36 51.42
CA MET A 129 1.92 -15.45 51.23
C MET A 129 2.26 -14.22 50.38
N ARG A 130 3.50 -13.72 50.47
CA ARG A 130 4.05 -12.64 49.63
C ARG A 130 4.02 -12.94 48.12
N ARG A 131 4.26 -14.19 47.70
CA ARG A 131 4.18 -14.59 46.27
C ARG A 131 2.75 -14.59 45.77
N VAL A 132 1.80 -15.06 46.58
CA VAL A 132 0.38 -15.05 46.25
C VAL A 132 -0.10 -13.60 46.08
N VAL A 133 0.27 -12.71 47.01
CA VAL A 133 -0.05 -11.27 46.91
C VAL A 133 0.56 -10.67 45.65
N ASN A 134 1.83 -10.94 45.35
CA ASN A 134 2.47 -10.40 44.14
C ASN A 134 1.82 -10.90 42.84
N LEU A 135 1.40 -12.18 42.78
CA LEU A 135 0.69 -12.74 41.63
C LEU A 135 -0.68 -12.10 41.45
N LEU A 136 -1.42 -11.88 42.55
CA LEU A 136 -2.71 -11.20 42.52
C LEU A 136 -2.56 -9.73 42.11
N CYS A 137 -1.57 -9.02 42.62
CA CYS A 137 -1.25 -7.66 42.18
C CYS A 137 -0.87 -7.63 40.69
N GLY A 138 -0.03 -8.57 40.23
CA GLY A 138 0.34 -8.71 38.81
C GLY A 138 -0.89 -8.94 37.93
N LEU A 139 -1.75 -9.90 38.27
CA LEU A 139 -3.00 -10.16 37.56
C LEU A 139 -3.93 -8.92 37.55
N ALA A 140 -4.04 -8.21 38.68
CA ALA A 140 -4.83 -6.99 38.77
C ALA A 140 -4.29 -5.89 37.86
N THR A 141 -2.96 -5.70 37.78
CA THR A 141 -2.35 -4.71 36.88
C THR A 141 -2.58 -5.04 35.41
N VAL A 142 -2.47 -6.32 35.03
CA VAL A 142 -2.74 -6.77 33.65
C VAL A 142 -4.22 -6.61 33.29
N ALA A 143 -5.11 -6.98 34.21
CA ALA A 143 -6.55 -6.79 34.02
C ALA A 143 -6.92 -5.30 33.88
N LEU A 144 -6.32 -4.43 34.70
CA LEU A 144 -6.49 -2.98 34.60
C LEU A 144 -5.98 -2.43 33.26
N ALA A 145 -4.78 -2.85 32.84
CA ALA A 145 -4.21 -2.44 31.55
C ALA A 145 -5.08 -2.91 30.37
N ALA A 146 -5.57 -4.15 30.41
CA ALA A 146 -6.50 -4.68 29.41
C ALA A 146 -7.84 -3.92 29.38
N TRP A 147 -8.36 -3.57 30.55
CA TRP A 147 -9.59 -2.77 30.68
C TRP A 147 -9.40 -1.37 30.11
N VAL A 148 -8.33 -0.66 30.48
CA VAL A 148 -7.97 0.66 29.93
C VAL A 148 -7.77 0.59 28.42
N TRP A 149 -7.10 -0.44 27.90
CA TRP A 149 -6.93 -0.64 26.47
C TRP A 149 -8.26 -0.89 25.75
N ARG A 150 -9.17 -1.65 26.37
CA ARG A 150 -10.49 -1.93 25.81
C ARG A 150 -11.34 -0.67 25.71
N GLU A 151 -11.30 0.16 26.74
CA GLU A 151 -12.12 1.37 26.86
C GLU A 151 -11.55 2.54 26.05
N PHE A 152 -10.27 2.86 26.25
CA PHE A 152 -9.61 4.03 25.65
C PHE A 152 -8.73 3.66 24.46
N GLY A 153 -8.07 2.49 24.51
CA GLY A 153 -7.15 2.05 23.47
C GLY A 153 -7.81 1.85 22.12
N ARG A 154 -9.06 1.37 22.06
CA ARG A 154 -9.81 1.25 20.78
C ARG A 154 -10.12 2.59 20.13
N GLY A 155 -10.41 3.62 20.92
CA GLY A 155 -10.66 4.98 20.43
C GLY A 155 -9.37 5.64 19.96
N TRP A 156 -8.34 5.57 20.80
CA TRP A 156 -7.02 6.10 20.52
C TRP A 156 -6.38 5.43 19.30
N TRP A 157 -6.50 4.11 19.16
CA TRP A 157 -6.03 3.34 18.01
C TRP A 157 -6.77 3.70 16.71
N ARG A 158 -8.09 3.92 16.76
CA ARG A 158 -8.84 4.39 15.58
C ARG A 158 -8.41 5.81 15.19
N GLN A 159 -8.15 6.67 16.15
CA GLN A 159 -7.68 8.04 15.90
C GLN A 159 -6.25 8.05 15.36
N TRP A 160 -5.34 7.25 15.93
CA TRP A 160 -3.98 7.05 15.44
C TRP A 160 -3.94 6.39 14.06
N ARG A 161 -4.79 5.40 13.78
CA ARG A 161 -4.92 4.84 12.43
C ARG A 161 -5.48 5.85 11.44
N ARG A 162 -6.38 6.75 11.85
CA ARG A 162 -6.84 7.87 11.00
C ARG A 162 -5.74 8.91 10.79
N ALA A 163 -4.91 9.17 11.80
CA ALA A 163 -3.76 10.06 11.69
C ALA A 163 -2.64 9.46 10.82
N GLY A 164 -2.43 8.13 10.87
CA GLY A 164 -1.40 7.41 10.11
C GLY A 164 -1.83 6.96 8.71
N ALA A 165 -3.12 6.69 8.48
CA ALA A 165 -3.68 6.43 7.13
C ALA A 165 -4.00 7.73 6.37
N GLY A 166 -3.97 8.87 7.06
CA GLY A 166 -4.10 10.21 6.50
C GLY A 166 -2.82 10.69 5.83
N GLY A 167 -2.29 9.91 4.88
CA GLY A 167 -1.37 10.43 3.89
C GLY A 167 -2.05 11.51 3.05
N ARG A 168 -2.08 12.75 3.55
CA ARG A 168 -2.21 14.02 2.81
C ARG A 168 -3.29 14.08 1.72
N LEU A 169 -4.48 13.52 1.94
CA LEU A 169 -5.63 13.92 1.13
C LEU A 169 -6.08 15.28 1.64
N ASP A 170 -5.72 16.31 0.89
CA ASP A 170 -6.16 17.68 1.09
C ASP A 170 -7.69 17.70 1.36
N PRO A 171 -8.16 18.32 2.47
CA PRO A 171 -9.57 18.31 2.84
C PRO A 171 -10.47 18.83 1.70
N VAL A 172 -9.97 19.75 0.88
CA VAL A 172 -10.69 20.30 -0.28
C VAL A 172 -10.88 19.23 -1.37
N ARG A 173 -9.87 18.39 -1.63
CA ARG A 173 -9.95 17.28 -2.60
C ARG A 173 -10.94 16.21 -2.13
N ALA A 174 -10.95 15.91 -0.83
CA ALA A 174 -11.88 14.96 -0.26
C ALA A 174 -13.34 15.48 -0.35
N GLN A 175 -13.56 16.77 -0.09
CA GLN A 175 -14.86 17.41 -0.25
C GLN A 175 -15.32 17.42 -1.71
N ALA A 176 -14.47 17.83 -2.65
CA ALA A 176 -14.77 17.80 -4.08
C ALA A 176 -15.13 16.39 -4.57
N GLY A 177 -14.43 15.37 -4.08
CA GLY A 177 -14.73 13.98 -4.41
C GLY A 177 -16.04 13.43 -3.83
N ARG A 178 -16.56 14.01 -2.74
CA ARG A 178 -17.91 13.70 -2.25
C ARG A 178 -18.96 14.32 -3.17
N TRP A 179 -18.82 15.61 -3.51
CA TRP A 179 -19.75 16.30 -4.40
C TRP A 179 -19.83 15.69 -5.79
N LEU A 180 -18.71 15.25 -6.37
CA LEU A 180 -18.71 14.55 -7.66
C LEU A 180 -19.50 13.24 -7.64
N ARG A 181 -19.46 12.49 -6.53
CA ARG A 181 -20.25 11.27 -6.38
C ARG A 181 -21.73 11.58 -6.20
N GLU A 182 -22.04 12.57 -5.37
CA GLU A 182 -23.43 12.99 -5.16
C GLU A 182 -24.08 13.58 -6.41
N LEU A 183 -23.29 14.21 -7.30
CA LEU A 183 -23.78 14.76 -8.56
C LEU A 183 -23.73 13.76 -9.72
N ALA A 184 -23.09 12.59 -9.56
CA ALA A 184 -22.99 11.58 -10.61
C ALA A 184 -24.33 10.94 -10.96
N ASP A 185 -25.24 10.86 -9.98
CA ASP A 185 -26.56 10.25 -10.14
C ASP A 185 -27.59 11.20 -10.82
N PHE A 186 -27.22 12.46 -11.06
CA PHE A 186 -28.09 13.46 -11.68
C PHE A 186 -27.70 13.69 -13.14
N GLU A 187 -28.70 13.80 -14.01
CA GLU A 187 -28.54 13.94 -15.45
C GLU A 187 -27.81 15.26 -15.82
N ALA A 188 -26.84 15.18 -16.75
CA ALA A 188 -25.89 16.25 -17.09
C ALA A 188 -26.49 17.36 -17.98
N ASP A 189 -27.81 17.39 -18.15
CA ASP A 189 -28.48 18.24 -19.12
C ASP A 189 -28.73 19.68 -18.61
N MET A 190 -28.40 19.96 -17.35
CA MET A 190 -28.41 21.32 -16.83
C MET A 190 -27.12 22.07 -17.21
N PRO A 191 -27.20 23.26 -17.82
CA PRO A 191 -26.02 24.04 -18.23
C PRO A 191 -25.10 24.37 -17.03
N ASP A 192 -25.69 24.62 -15.86
CA ASP A 192 -24.93 24.88 -14.62
C ASP A 192 -24.31 23.62 -13.98
N MET A 193 -24.78 22.42 -14.34
CA MET A 193 -24.25 21.17 -13.76
C MET A 193 -22.88 20.84 -14.35
N ARG A 194 -22.69 21.02 -15.67
CA ARG A 194 -21.43 20.73 -16.35
C ARG A 194 -20.31 21.62 -15.84
N SER A 195 -20.56 22.93 -15.74
CA SER A 195 -19.58 23.91 -15.25
C SER A 195 -19.15 23.64 -13.81
N VAL A 196 -20.11 23.34 -12.92
CA VAL A 196 -19.81 23.00 -11.52
C VAL A 196 -19.05 21.67 -11.40
N ARG A 197 -19.35 20.68 -12.24
CA ARG A 197 -18.64 19.41 -12.26
C ARG A 197 -17.18 19.59 -12.70
N GLU A 198 -16.93 20.37 -13.74
CA GLU A 198 -15.56 20.69 -14.19
C GLU A 198 -14.74 21.41 -13.11
N GLU A 199 -15.34 22.35 -12.38
CA GLU A 199 -14.69 23.03 -11.26
C GLU A 199 -14.37 22.07 -10.11
N LEU A 200 -15.28 21.14 -9.78
CA LEU A 200 -15.05 20.12 -8.77
C LEU A 200 -13.98 19.09 -9.20
N GLU A 201 -13.93 18.73 -10.49
CA GLU A 201 -12.87 17.90 -11.07
C GLU A 201 -11.52 18.62 -11.00
N ARG A 202 -11.48 19.94 -11.26
CA ARG A 202 -10.30 20.78 -11.11
C ARG A 202 -9.82 20.88 -9.66
N LEU A 203 -10.74 20.99 -8.69
CA LEU A 203 -10.39 20.95 -7.26
C LEU A 203 -9.88 19.58 -6.81
N ARG A 204 -10.39 18.48 -7.38
CA ARG A 204 -9.99 17.11 -7.00
C ARG A 204 -8.68 16.67 -7.64
N PHE A 205 -8.51 16.91 -8.93
CA PHE A 205 -7.41 16.36 -9.74
C PHE A 205 -6.40 17.42 -10.20
N GLY A 206 -6.80 18.70 -10.25
CA GLY A 206 -5.94 19.79 -10.73
C GLY A 206 -4.80 20.16 -9.78
N ALA A 207 -3.81 20.86 -10.33
CA ALA A 207 -2.72 21.48 -9.57
C ALA A 207 -3.26 22.63 -8.70
N ARG A 208 -2.71 22.85 -7.51
CA ARG A 208 -3.20 23.89 -6.58
C ARG A 208 -3.20 25.30 -7.17
N ALA A 209 -2.27 25.59 -8.09
CA ALA A 209 -2.18 26.88 -8.76
C ALA A 209 -3.37 27.17 -9.70
N THR A 210 -4.11 26.15 -10.13
CA THR A 210 -5.25 26.28 -11.04
C THR A 210 -6.59 26.17 -10.31
N TRP A 211 -6.59 26.20 -8.98
CA TRP A 211 -7.80 26.03 -8.20
C TRP A 211 -8.68 27.27 -8.26
N PRO A 212 -9.97 27.12 -8.62
CA PRO A 212 -10.95 28.15 -8.32
C PRO A 212 -11.14 28.24 -6.79
N ASP A 213 -11.65 29.37 -6.31
CA ASP A 213 -11.98 29.53 -4.88
C ASP A 213 -12.96 28.41 -4.45
N PRO A 214 -12.61 27.54 -3.47
CA PRO A 214 -13.41 26.36 -3.14
C PRO A 214 -14.80 26.70 -2.57
N GLU A 215 -14.94 27.78 -1.81
CA GLU A 215 -16.18 28.07 -1.07
C GLU A 215 -17.35 28.45 -1.99
N PRO A 216 -17.17 29.29 -3.04
CA PRO A 216 -18.19 29.51 -4.07
C PRO A 216 -18.55 28.24 -4.86
N VAL A 217 -17.57 27.38 -5.18
CA VAL A 217 -17.79 26.14 -5.95
C VAL A 217 -18.69 25.19 -5.17
N PHE A 218 -18.41 24.98 -3.87
CA PHE A 218 -19.26 24.13 -3.01
C PHE A 218 -20.64 24.73 -2.75
N ARG A 219 -20.79 26.07 -2.73
CA ARG A 219 -22.10 26.72 -2.68
C ARG A 219 -22.91 26.47 -3.95
N ARG A 220 -22.31 26.59 -5.14
CA ARG A 220 -22.98 26.29 -6.42
C ARG A 220 -23.33 24.81 -6.54
N ALA A 221 -22.45 23.89 -6.14
CA ALA A 221 -22.75 22.45 -6.09
C ALA A 221 -24.00 22.14 -5.24
N ARG A 222 -24.16 22.80 -4.08
CA ARG A 222 -25.36 22.68 -3.24
C ARG A 222 -26.62 23.17 -3.95
N GLN A 223 -26.55 24.30 -4.64
CA GLN A 223 -27.68 24.89 -5.35
C GLN A 223 -28.14 24.00 -6.51
N VAL A 224 -27.18 23.53 -7.33
CA VAL A 224 -27.45 22.64 -8.47
C VAL A 224 -28.05 21.31 -7.99
N ARG A 225 -27.52 20.71 -6.92
CA ARG A 225 -28.11 19.50 -6.32
C ARG A 225 -29.56 19.72 -5.86
N ARG A 226 -29.85 20.87 -5.24
CA ARG A 226 -31.22 21.21 -4.80
C ARG A 226 -32.17 21.41 -5.98
N ALA A 227 -31.70 22.03 -7.08
CA ALA A 227 -32.49 22.20 -8.29
C ALA A 227 -32.77 20.85 -8.98
N ALA A 228 -31.76 19.97 -9.06
CA ALA A 228 -31.87 18.63 -9.62
C ALA A 228 -32.92 17.78 -8.89
N ARG A 229 -32.88 17.78 -7.54
CA ARG A 229 -33.86 17.06 -6.72
C ARG A 229 -35.29 17.55 -6.90
N ARG A 230 -35.49 18.86 -7.08
CA ARG A 230 -36.83 19.42 -7.33
C ARG A 230 -37.38 18.97 -8.68
N ARG A 231 -36.57 18.98 -9.74
CA ARG A 231 -36.99 18.48 -11.07
C ARG A 231 -37.29 16.98 -11.08
N GLY A 232 -36.47 16.18 -10.38
CA GLY A 232 -36.71 14.73 -10.24
C GLY A 232 -38.01 14.40 -9.49
N GLN A 233 -38.47 15.27 -8.57
CA GLN A 233 -39.77 15.11 -7.89
C GLN A 233 -40.96 15.54 -8.77
N VAL A 234 -40.80 16.56 -9.61
CA VAL A 234 -41.88 17.03 -10.50
C VAL A 234 -42.20 16.02 -11.60
N GLY A 235 -41.20 15.28 -12.10
CA GLY A 235 -41.38 14.23 -13.11
C GLY A 235 -42.05 12.93 -12.63
N GLN A 236 -42.20 12.72 -11.31
CA GLN A 236 -42.93 11.57 -10.75
C GLN A 236 -44.37 11.90 -10.32
N GLY A 237 -44.77 13.18 -10.38
CA GLY A 237 -46.10 13.65 -9.94
C GLY A 237 -47.08 13.96 -11.07
N SER A 238 -46.76 13.62 -12.31
CA SER A 238 -47.67 13.77 -13.47
C SER A 238 -47.92 12.42 -14.12
N VAL A 239 -48.82 11.65 -13.50
CA VAL A 239 -49.56 10.53 -14.11
C VAL A 239 -51.02 10.83 -13.91
#